data_AF-A0A4R4Z127-F1
#
_entry.id   AF-A0A4R4Z127-F1
#
_cell.length_a   1.000
_cell.length_b   1.000
_cell.length_c   1.000
_cell.angle_alpha   90.00
_cell.angle_beta   90.00
_cell.angle_gamma   90.00
#
_symmetry.space_group_name_H-M   'P 1'
#
loop_
_entity.id
_entity.type
_entity.pdbx_description
1 polymer ?
#
loop_
_entity_poly.entity_id
_entity_poly.type
_entity_poly.pdbx_seq_one_letter_code
_entity_poly.pdbx_strand_id
1 'polypeptide(L)' 'MASEAGPRCFQLVRHVDVSGVSGTGVVAEGVEWTDGSVALRWGGRYPTTTIWADGVDALLTIHGHNGSTTIRWLDE' A
#
# COMPACT_ATOMS: atom_id res chain seq x y z
N MET A 1 19.97 -8.15 -7.23
CA MET A 1 19.82 -9.59 -6.92
C MET A 1 18.68 -9.70 -5.93
N ALA A 2 17.74 -10.64 -6.11
CA ALA A 2 16.65 -10.84 -5.16
C ALA A 2 17.20 -11.39 -3.83
N SER A 3 16.66 -10.95 -2.70
CA SER A 3 17.09 -11.41 -1.37
C SER A 3 16.46 -12.75 -0.98
N GLU A 4 17.09 -13.51 -0.09
CA GLU A 4 16.55 -14.78 0.44
C GLU A 4 15.28 -14.61 1.28
N ALA A 5 15.04 -13.41 1.83
CA ALA A 5 13.85 -13.13 2.64
C ALA A 5 12.56 -13.06 1.81
N GLY A 6 12.66 -12.96 0.48
CA GLY A 6 11.50 -12.81 -0.41
C GLY A 6 10.80 -11.46 -0.27
N PRO A 7 9.83 -11.17 -1.16
CA PRO A 7 9.01 -9.98 -1.07
C PRO A 7 8.01 -10.05 0.09
N ARG A 8 7.63 -8.90 0.64
CA ARG A 8 6.73 -8.79 1.78
C ARG A 8 5.35 -8.29 1.35
N CYS A 9 4.30 -9.00 1.74
CA CYS A 9 2.92 -8.63 1.40
C CYS A 9 2.30 -7.77 2.50
N PHE A 10 1.47 -6.81 2.08
CA PHE A 10 0.73 -5.94 3.00
C PHE A 10 -0.64 -5.53 2.48
N GLN A 11 -1.43 -4.93 3.37
CA GLN A 11 -2.67 -4.24 3.04
C GLN A 11 -2.56 -2.76 3.39
N LEU A 12 -3.06 -1.91 2.51
CA LEU A 12 -3.22 -0.49 2.77
C LEU A 12 -4.60 -0.27 3.40
N VAL A 13 -4.62 0.11 4.67
CA VAL A 13 -5.82 0.23 5.48
C VAL A 13 -6.15 1.69 5.70
N ARG A 14 -7.33 2.12 5.28
CA ARG A 14 -7.86 3.47 5.48
C ARG A 14 -8.76 3.52 6.71
N HIS A 15 -8.37 4.29 7.71
CA HIS A 15 -9.12 4.50 8.94
C HIS A 15 -10.09 5.66 8.84
N VAL A 16 -9.71 6.71 8.09
CA VAL A 16 -10.54 7.90 7.89
C VAL A 16 -10.59 8.24 6.40
N ASP A 17 -11.81 8.29 5.85
CA ASP A 17 -12.03 8.80 4.50
C ASP A 17 -12.23 10.32 4.52
N VAL A 18 -11.12 11.05 4.44
CA VAL A 18 -11.12 12.51 4.37
C VAL A 18 -11.77 13.07 3.09
N SER A 19 -11.93 12.23 2.05
CA SER A 19 -12.51 12.64 0.77
C SER A 19 -14.03 12.46 0.72
N GLY A 20 -14.58 11.54 1.53
CA GLY A 20 -15.97 11.08 1.45
C GLY A 20 -16.29 10.24 0.20
N VAL A 21 -15.31 9.89 -0.63
CA VAL A 21 -15.47 9.16 -1.90
C VAL A 21 -14.97 7.73 -1.83
N SER A 22 -13.95 7.47 -0.99
CA SER A 22 -13.11 6.29 -1.09
C SER A 22 -13.48 5.18 -0.10
N GLY A 23 -14.21 5.54 0.95
CA GLY A 23 -14.52 4.65 2.06
C GLY A 23 -13.33 4.33 2.97
N THR A 24 -13.62 3.53 3.99
CA THR A 24 -12.67 3.03 4.99
C THR A 24 -12.48 1.52 4.86
N GLY A 25 -11.44 0.97 5.49
CA GLY A 25 -11.08 -0.44 5.45
C GLY A 25 -9.87 -0.71 4.56
N VAL A 26 -9.72 -1.96 4.08
CA VAL A 26 -8.65 -2.32 3.14
C VAL A 26 -8.97 -1.72 1.78
N VAL A 27 -8.17 -0.72 1.36
CA VAL A 27 -8.37 0.00 0.09
C VAL A 27 -7.43 -0.50 -1.01
N ALA A 28 -6.35 -1.19 -0.64
CA ALA A 28 -5.42 -1.81 -1.57
C ALA A 28 -4.64 -2.96 -0.93
N GLU A 29 -4.12 -3.84 -1.77
CA GLU A 29 -3.15 -4.89 -1.44
C GLU A 29 -1.79 -4.51 -2.03
N GLY A 30 -0.70 -4.82 -1.34
CA GLY A 30 0.63 -4.42 -1.78
C GLY A 30 1.67 -5.50 -1.57
N VAL A 31 2.73 -5.39 -2.36
CA VAL A 31 3.96 -6.18 -2.25
C VAL A 31 5.13 -5.21 -2.24
N GLU A 32 5.95 -5.25 -1.20
CA GLU A 32 7.28 -4.63 -1.17
C GLU A 32 8.31 -5.65 -1.64
N TRP A 33 8.97 -5.34 -2.75
CA TRP A 33 10.03 -6.15 -3.32
C TRP A 33 11.33 -5.95 -2.53
N THR A 34 12.24 -6.90 -2.67
CA THR A 34 13.52 -6.88 -1.94
C THR A 34 14.46 -5.75 -2.37
N ASP A 35 14.14 -5.05 -3.46
CA ASP A 35 14.84 -3.83 -3.89
C ASP A 35 14.21 -2.54 -3.33
N GLY A 36 13.18 -2.67 -2.48
CA GLY A 36 12.46 -1.56 -1.85
C GLY A 36 11.30 -1.02 -2.70
N SER A 37 11.15 -1.43 -3.96
CA SER A 37 10.03 -0.99 -4.79
C SER A 37 8.71 -1.64 -4.35
N VAL A 38 7.59 -0.93 -4.55
CA VAL A 38 6.27 -1.43 -4.17
C VAL A 38 5.37 -1.57 -5.39
N ALA A 39 4.74 -2.74 -5.53
CA ALA A 39 3.58 -2.92 -6.39
C ALA A 39 2.30 -2.88 -5.55
N LEU A 40 1.36 -2.01 -5.90
CA LEU A 40 0.11 -1.83 -5.18
C LEU A 40 -1.09 -2.06 -6.09
N ARG A 41 -2.02 -2.90 -5.65
CA ARG A 41 -3.30 -3.17 -6.31
C ARG A 41 -4.43 -2.49 -5.55
N TRP A 42 -4.96 -1.42 -6.13
CA TRP A 42 -6.13 -0.71 -5.62
C TRP A 42 -7.39 -1.56 -5.82
N GLY A 43 -8.21 -1.64 -4.76
CA GLY A 43 -9.53 -2.25 -4.81
C GLY A 43 -10.60 -1.31 -5.37
N GLY A 44 -11.86 -1.67 -5.19
CA GLY A 44 -13.02 -0.87 -5.59
C GLY A 44 -13.49 -1.13 -7.02
N ARG A 45 -14.37 -0.25 -7.52
CA ARG A 45 -15.07 -0.42 -8.81
C ARG A 45 -14.14 -0.41 -10.02
N TYR A 46 -13.05 0.34 -9.95
CA TYR A 46 -12.08 0.53 -11.03
C TYR A 46 -10.68 0.19 -10.54
N PRO A 47 -10.37 -1.11 -10.39
CA PRO A 47 -9.13 -1.54 -9.76
C PRO A 47 -7.93 -1.23 -10.65
N THR A 48 -6.91 -0.60 -10.07
CA THR A 48 -5.71 -0.13 -10.76
C THR A 48 -4.46 -0.71 -10.09
N THR A 49 -3.42 -0.97 -10.86
CA THR A 49 -2.11 -1.34 -10.32
C THR A 49 -1.15 -0.17 -10.49
N THR A 50 -0.49 0.23 -9.42
CA THR A 50 0.51 1.30 -9.40
C THR A 50 1.84 0.76 -8.90
N ILE A 51 2.93 1.26 -9.48
CA ILE A 51 4.29 0.91 -9.06
C ILE A 51 4.92 2.15 -8.40
N TRP A 52 5.55 1.94 -7.26
CA TRP A 52 6.23 2.97 -6.47
C TRP A 52 7.70 2.59 -6.36
N ALA A 53 8.53 3.20 -7.21
CA ALA A 53 9.97 2.93 -7.26
C ALA A 53 10.68 3.36 -5.95
N ASP A 54 10.19 4.44 -5.33
CA ASP A 54 10.71 4.97 -4.06
C ASP A 54 10.03 4.35 -2.82
N GLY A 55 9.40 3.19 -3.01
CA GLY A 55 8.93 2.31 -1.94
C GLY A 55 7.76 2.81 -1.09
N VAL A 56 7.67 2.23 0.11
CA VAL A 56 6.59 2.48 1.08
C VAL A 56 6.51 3.95 1.51
N ASP A 57 7.65 4.62 1.68
CA ASP A 57 7.69 6.00 2.14
C ASP A 57 7.05 6.96 1.13
N ALA A 58 7.33 6.78 -0.16
CA ALA A 58 6.68 7.55 -1.22
C ALA A 58 5.17 7.25 -1.29
N LEU A 59 4.79 5.98 -1.17
CA LEU A 59 3.39 5.56 -1.11
C LEU A 59 2.65 6.26 0.04
N LEU A 60 3.19 6.24 1.26
CA LEU A 60 2.57 6.82 2.45
C LEU A 60 2.64 8.35 2.49
N THR A 61 3.66 8.96 1.87
CA THR A 61 3.72 10.41 1.70
C THR A 61 2.51 10.91 0.91
N ILE A 62 2.11 10.20 -0.15
CA ILE A 62 0.97 10.60 -1.00
C ILE A 62 -0.36 10.08 -0.43
N HIS A 63 -0.41 8.84 0.06
CA HIS A 63 -1.67 8.17 0.40
C HIS A 63 -1.88 7.88 1.88
N GLY A 64 -0.91 8.17 2.74
CA GLY A 64 -0.98 7.94 4.19
C GLY A 64 -1.86 8.95 4.93
N HIS A 65 -1.99 10.17 4.39
CA HIS A 65 -2.91 11.21 4.89
C HIS A 65 -2.76 11.43 6.41
N ASN A 66 -1.55 11.75 6.87
CA ASN A 66 -1.21 11.96 8.29
C ASN A 66 -1.66 10.81 9.23
N GLY A 67 -1.51 9.56 8.78
CA GLY A 67 -1.89 8.38 9.56
C GLY A 67 -3.36 7.95 9.38
N SER A 68 -4.15 8.66 8.58
CA SER A 68 -5.51 8.24 8.22
C SER A 68 -5.53 6.98 7.34
N THR A 69 -4.40 6.64 6.72
CA THR A 69 -4.17 5.39 6.01
C THR A 69 -2.82 4.81 6.43
N THR A 70 -2.78 3.53 6.78
CA THR A 70 -1.56 2.86 7.26
C THR A 70 -1.35 1.53 6.55
N ILE A 71 -0.15 0.98 6.65
CA ILE A 71 0.17 -0.37 6.18
C ILE A 71 -0.11 -1.38 7.30
N ARG A 72 -0.69 -2.52 6.95
CA ARG A 72 -0.73 -3.75 7.75
C ARG A 72 0.05 -4.83 7.01
N TRP A 73 1.20 -5.22 7.54
CA TRP A 73 1.97 -6.34 7.02
C TRP A 73 1.26 -7.68 7.27
N LEU A 74 1.42 -8.64 6.36
CA LEU A 74 0.75 -9.95 6.44
C LEU A 74 1.68 -11.08 6.94
N ASP A 75 2.96 -10.78 7.11
CA ASP A 75 3.98 -11.67 7.66
C ASP A 75 4.19 -11.48 9.17
N GLU A 76 3.39 -10.61 9.80
CA GLU A 76 3.33 -10.34 11.24
C GLU A 76 2.13 -11.03 11.93
#